data_AF-A0A0L8I1B1-F1
#
_entry.id   AF-A0A0L8I1B1-F1
#
_cell.length_a   1.000
_cell.length_b   1.000
_cell.length_c   1.000
_cell.angle_alpha   90.00
_cell.angle_beta   90.00
_cell.angle_gamma   90.00
#
_symmetry.space_group_name_H-M   'P 1'
#
loop_
_entity.id
_entity.type
_entity.pdbx_description
1 polymer ?
#
loop_
_entity_poly.entity_id
_entity_poly.type
_entity_poly.pdbx_seq_one_letter_code
_entity_poly.pdbx_strand_id
1 'polypeptide(L)'
;MFLEMLLKDKKRMDIFPEISYQLVNIYLQRLLQWRPPIKQSITGSPSNQPLLQEVGHFACRYPWLDLLPPFQGIKSYRTACHYFRSPSATPVQPFICPCYFCNEDLLKLQSLLCSPCAKEILFQTIEIAIQSSETANDSTPQSAIITFPWQVSLDLLCKASIDVCDAVDSILSNHPQILPDFCASMLDSHPEQWKYLMQKFQTLLSEDSTEHNRYYPIFQDMLSEMVKKLKTSDVLHLVPANGSLSYFLPYLNQCCIKDQLVSLEKIIVERGQSLTLYD
;
A
#
# COMPACT_ATOMS: atom_id res chain seq x y z
N MET A 1 2.31 -15.30 -19.28
CA MET A 1 0.93 -15.63 -19.72
C MET A 1 0.50 -14.67 -20.84
N PHE A 2 -0.35 -15.07 -21.80
CA PHE A 2 -0.74 -14.21 -22.95
C PHE A 2 -1.43 -12.91 -22.50
N LEU A 3 -2.34 -12.99 -21.52
CA LEU A 3 -3.04 -11.83 -20.96
C LEU A 3 -2.08 -10.82 -20.30
N GLU A 4 -1.07 -11.28 -19.54
CA GLU A 4 -0.03 -10.40 -18.98
C GLU A 4 0.74 -9.66 -20.09
N MET A 5 1.04 -10.35 -21.20
CA MET A 5 1.76 -9.76 -22.33
C MET A 5 0.96 -8.64 -22.99
N LEU A 6 -0.36 -8.80 -23.11
CA LEU A 6 -1.24 -7.74 -23.61
C LEU A 6 -1.22 -6.51 -22.72
N LEU A 7 -1.20 -6.70 -21.39
CA LEU A 7 -1.10 -5.60 -20.44
C LEU A 7 0.29 -4.96 -20.33
N LYS A 8 1.33 -5.52 -20.96
CA LYS A 8 2.66 -4.88 -21.02
C LYS A 8 2.72 -3.73 -22.04
N ASP A 9 1.75 -3.65 -22.96
CA ASP A 9 1.68 -2.61 -23.98
C ASP A 9 0.80 -1.43 -23.50
N LYS A 10 1.43 -0.33 -23.08
CA LYS A 10 0.72 0.89 -22.58
C LYS A 10 -0.24 1.50 -23.61
N LYS A 11 -0.15 1.14 -24.90
CA LYS A 11 -1.00 1.72 -25.95
C LYS A 11 -2.39 1.10 -26.01
N ARG A 12 -2.63 -0.02 -25.31
CA ARG A 12 -3.87 -0.81 -25.40
C ARG A 12 -4.79 -0.57 -24.20
N MET A 13 -5.14 0.69 -23.97
CA MET A 13 -6.00 1.12 -22.85
C MET A 13 -7.44 0.61 -22.98
N ASP A 14 -7.90 0.39 -24.20
CA ASP A 14 -9.24 -0.08 -24.57
C ASP A 14 -9.52 -1.50 -24.10
N ILE A 15 -8.53 -2.38 -24.16
CA ILE A 15 -8.65 -3.77 -23.71
C ILE A 15 -8.37 -3.95 -22.22
N PHE A 16 -7.85 -2.92 -21.53
CA PHE A 16 -7.45 -3.02 -20.13
C PHE A 16 -8.57 -3.55 -19.22
N PRO A 17 -9.83 -3.05 -19.27
CA PRO A 17 -10.87 -3.49 -18.35
C PRO A 17 -11.17 -5.00 -18.44
N GLU A 18 -11.32 -5.52 -19.66
CA GLU A 18 -11.65 -6.93 -19.89
C GLU A 18 -10.48 -7.85 -19.51
N ILE A 19 -9.27 -7.50 -19.95
CA ILE A 19 -8.07 -8.30 -19.70
C ILE A 19 -7.71 -8.30 -18.21
N SER A 20 -7.80 -7.14 -17.55
CA SER A 20 -7.52 -7.02 -16.11
C SER A 20 -8.54 -7.80 -15.28
N TYR A 21 -9.83 -7.74 -15.62
CA TYR A 21 -10.86 -8.54 -14.95
C TYR A 21 -10.59 -10.04 -15.03
N GLN A 22 -10.27 -10.55 -16.22
CA GLN A 22 -9.92 -11.97 -16.37
C GLN A 22 -8.64 -12.35 -15.61
N LEU A 23 -7.63 -11.49 -15.63
CA LEU A 23 -6.38 -11.71 -14.90
C LEU A 23 -6.59 -11.74 -13.38
N VAL A 24 -7.37 -10.80 -12.85
CA VAL A 24 -7.72 -10.75 -11.43
C VAL A 24 -8.38 -12.07 -11.01
N ASN A 25 -9.37 -12.54 -11.77
CA ASN A 25 -10.03 -13.83 -11.49
C ASN A 25 -9.06 -15.01 -11.52
N ILE A 26 -8.15 -15.07 -12.50
CA ILE A 26 -7.14 -16.13 -12.58
C ILE A 26 -6.21 -16.09 -11.37
N TYR A 27 -5.70 -14.92 -10.99
CA TYR A 27 -4.80 -14.79 -9.83
C TYR A 27 -5.52 -15.12 -8.53
N LEU A 28 -6.75 -14.64 -8.33
CA LEU A 28 -7.56 -14.95 -7.14
C LEU A 28 -7.81 -16.45 -7.01
N GLN A 29 -8.22 -17.12 -8.09
CA GLN A 29 -8.42 -18.57 -8.08
C GLN A 29 -7.14 -19.33 -7.69
N ARG A 30 -5.98 -18.90 -8.21
CA ARG A 30 -4.68 -19.50 -7.85
C ARG A 30 -4.29 -19.23 -6.40
N LEU A 31 -4.59 -18.04 -5.88
CA LEU A 31 -4.35 -17.70 -4.47
C LEU A 31 -5.23 -18.51 -3.52
N LEU A 32 -6.51 -18.72 -3.87
CA LEU A 32 -7.45 -19.54 -3.10
C LEU A 32 -7.08 -21.03 -3.13
N GLN A 33 -6.50 -21.50 -4.24
CA GLN A 33 -6.07 -22.89 -4.42
C GLN A 33 -4.57 -23.08 -4.13
N TRP A 34 -3.92 -22.09 -3.52
CA TRP A 34 -2.46 -22.05 -3.42
C TRP A 34 -1.91 -23.27 -2.68
N ARG A 35 -0.83 -23.83 -3.22
CA ARG A 35 -0.06 -24.91 -2.61
C ARG A 35 1.43 -24.58 -2.64
N PRO A 36 2.22 -25.02 -1.65
CA PRO A 36 3.67 -24.84 -1.67
C PRO A 36 4.28 -25.38 -2.98
N PRO A 37 5.21 -24.66 -3.62
CA PRO A 37 5.81 -25.10 -4.86
C PRO A 37 6.60 -26.40 -4.66
N ILE A 38 6.17 -27.48 -5.32
CA ILE A 38 6.85 -28.78 -5.29
C ILE A 38 7.97 -28.77 -6.33
N LYS A 39 9.22 -28.48 -5.90
CA LYS A 39 10.55 -28.69 -6.54
C LYS A 39 10.74 -28.60 -8.08
N GLN A 40 9.75 -28.32 -8.91
CA GLN A 40 9.87 -28.32 -10.35
C GLN A 40 10.16 -26.91 -10.86
N SER A 41 11.40 -26.78 -11.37
CA SER A 41 11.85 -25.84 -12.39
C SER A 41 11.59 -24.36 -12.15
N ILE A 42 12.42 -23.75 -11.30
CA ILE A 42 12.68 -22.31 -11.40
C ILE A 42 14.19 -22.14 -11.65
N THR A 43 14.57 -22.05 -12.92
CA THR A 43 15.93 -21.75 -13.39
C THR A 43 16.20 -20.23 -13.43
N GLY A 44 15.61 -19.47 -12.51
CA GLY A 44 15.69 -18.00 -12.47
C GLY A 44 16.38 -17.50 -11.21
N SER A 45 17.48 -16.75 -11.37
CA SER A 45 18.07 -15.97 -10.27
C SER A 45 17.05 -14.93 -9.78
N PRO A 46 16.85 -14.77 -8.45
CA PRO A 46 15.97 -13.75 -7.88
C PRO A 46 16.47 -12.32 -8.11
N SER A 47 17.68 -12.10 -8.65
CA SER A 47 18.27 -10.75 -8.75
C SER A 47 17.77 -9.92 -9.94
N ASN A 48 17.15 -10.52 -10.96
CA ASN A 48 16.75 -9.84 -12.20
C ASN A 48 15.27 -10.09 -12.56
N GLN A 49 14.35 -9.80 -11.64
CA GLN A 49 12.92 -10.01 -11.91
C GLN A 49 12.24 -8.71 -12.38
N PRO A 50 11.68 -8.68 -13.61
CA PRO A 50 11.19 -7.47 -14.27
C PRO A 50 9.85 -6.94 -13.72
N LEU A 51 9.20 -7.66 -12.80
CA LEU A 51 7.85 -7.33 -12.32
C LEU A 51 7.82 -6.25 -11.22
N LEU A 52 9.00 -5.80 -10.78
CA LEU A 52 9.18 -4.70 -9.83
C LEU A 52 9.42 -3.35 -10.53
N GLN A 53 9.37 -3.36 -11.86
CA GLN A 53 9.52 -2.19 -12.70
C GLN A 53 8.16 -1.95 -13.37
N GLU A 54 7.77 -0.68 -13.53
CA GLU A 54 6.52 -0.34 -14.23
C GLU A 54 6.60 -0.83 -15.67
N VAL A 55 5.85 -1.88 -15.99
CA VAL A 55 5.80 -2.43 -17.35
C VAL A 55 4.35 -2.42 -17.81
N GLY A 56 4.07 -1.63 -18.84
CA GLY A 56 2.72 -1.51 -19.36
C GLY A 56 1.76 -0.92 -18.32
N HIS A 57 0.69 -1.66 -18.06
CA HIS A 57 -0.33 -1.30 -17.09
C HIS A 57 -0.08 -1.88 -15.68
N PHE A 58 1.00 -2.63 -15.47
CA PHE A 58 1.44 -3.03 -14.13
C PHE A 58 2.20 -1.87 -13.49
N ALA A 59 1.66 -1.32 -12.40
CA ALA A 59 2.23 -0.18 -11.70
C ALA A 59 3.17 -0.60 -10.55
N CYS A 60 3.97 0.34 -10.07
CA CYS A 60 4.73 0.15 -8.84
C CYS A 60 3.78 -0.14 -7.68
N ARG A 61 4.10 -1.17 -6.88
CA ARG A 61 3.41 -1.45 -5.63
C ARG A 61 3.76 -0.38 -4.60
N TYR A 62 2.79 -0.02 -3.77
CA TYR A 62 3.06 0.85 -2.63
C TYR A 62 4.01 0.17 -1.62
N PRO A 63 4.97 0.91 -1.03
CA PRO A 63 5.94 0.36 -0.08
C PRO A 63 5.30 -0.29 1.16
N TRP A 64 4.19 0.27 1.66
CA TRP A 64 3.50 -0.24 2.84
C TRP A 64 2.94 -1.66 2.66
N LEU A 65 2.73 -2.12 1.43
CA LEU A 65 2.29 -3.49 1.14
C LEU A 65 3.35 -4.54 1.52
N ASP A 66 4.63 -4.17 1.57
CA ASP A 66 5.71 -5.08 2.01
C ASP A 66 5.73 -5.26 3.54
N LEU A 67 5.01 -4.40 4.29
CA LEU A 67 4.90 -4.46 5.74
C LEU A 67 3.72 -5.35 6.20
N LEU A 68 2.89 -5.79 5.26
CA LEU A 68 1.71 -6.62 5.52
C LEU A 68 1.99 -8.10 5.20
N PRO A 69 1.33 -9.04 5.90
CA PRO A 69 1.40 -10.45 5.56
C PRO A 69 1.04 -10.69 4.08
N PRO A 70 1.67 -11.66 3.41
CA PRO A 70 2.66 -12.63 3.89
C PRO A 70 4.09 -12.09 4.05
N PHE A 71 4.30 -10.81 3.75
CA PHE A 71 5.60 -10.15 3.81
C PHE A 71 5.92 -9.72 5.25
N GLN A 72 7.20 -9.55 5.54
CA GLN A 72 7.71 -9.24 6.89
C GLN A 72 8.57 -7.98 6.89
N GLY A 73 8.37 -7.10 5.92
CA GLY A 73 9.17 -5.90 5.76
C GLY A 73 9.62 -5.67 4.32
N ILE A 74 10.21 -4.49 4.13
CA ILE A 74 10.68 -3.96 2.86
C ILE A 74 11.49 -5.01 2.10
N LYS A 75 11.06 -5.33 0.88
CA LYS A 75 11.76 -6.28 -0.02
C LYS A 75 11.96 -7.69 0.57
N SER A 76 11.16 -8.10 1.55
CA SER A 76 11.21 -9.47 2.10
C SER A 76 10.96 -10.55 1.05
N TYR A 77 10.27 -10.24 -0.05
CA TYR A 77 10.11 -11.13 -1.19
C TYR A 77 11.40 -11.46 -1.95
N ARG A 78 12.49 -10.69 -1.76
CA ARG A 78 13.80 -10.97 -2.36
C ARG A 78 14.57 -12.07 -1.63
N THR A 79 14.05 -12.54 -0.50
CA THR A 79 14.65 -13.66 0.24
C THR A 79 14.53 -14.96 -0.55
N ALA A 80 15.51 -15.86 -0.35
CA ALA A 80 15.46 -17.17 -0.96
C ALA A 80 14.26 -17.97 -0.41
N CYS A 81 13.60 -18.73 -1.29
CA CYS A 81 12.41 -19.47 -0.91
C CYS A 81 12.73 -20.57 0.14
N HIS A 82 11.96 -20.57 1.23
CA HIS A 82 12.15 -21.50 2.35
C HIS A 82 11.85 -22.96 1.98
N TYR A 83 10.86 -23.20 1.11
CA TYR A 83 10.51 -24.54 0.64
C TYR A 83 11.62 -25.20 -0.19
N PHE A 84 12.55 -24.43 -0.75
CA PHE A 84 13.74 -24.98 -1.42
C PHE A 84 14.90 -25.25 -0.45
N ARG A 85 14.98 -24.52 0.67
CA ARG A 85 16.07 -24.66 1.66
C ARG A 85 15.87 -25.83 2.63
N SER A 86 14.62 -26.17 2.97
CA SER A 86 14.30 -27.25 3.91
C SER A 86 13.30 -28.25 3.31
N PRO A 87 13.76 -29.28 2.58
CA PRO A 87 12.89 -30.25 1.90
C PRO A 87 12.21 -31.26 2.83
N SER A 88 12.52 -31.24 4.14
CA SER A 88 12.01 -32.18 5.16
C SER A 88 11.17 -31.50 6.25
N ALA A 89 10.87 -30.21 6.13
CA ALA A 89 9.95 -29.56 7.06
C ALA A 89 8.53 -30.03 6.76
N THR A 90 8.08 -31.08 7.45
CA THR A 90 6.66 -31.26 7.72
C THR A 90 6.16 -29.97 8.39
N PRO A 91 5.09 -29.34 7.90
CA PRO A 91 4.62 -28.08 8.47
C PRO A 91 3.97 -28.39 9.83
N VAL A 92 4.78 -28.38 10.89
CA VAL A 92 4.30 -28.45 12.28
C VAL A 92 3.67 -27.11 12.69
N GLN A 93 3.86 -26.05 11.89
CA GLN A 93 3.18 -24.77 11.98
C GLN A 93 2.95 -24.17 10.58
N PRO A 94 1.94 -23.29 10.38
CA PRO A 94 1.70 -22.61 9.11
C PRO A 94 2.82 -21.57 8.88
N PHE A 95 3.98 -22.02 8.43
CA PHE A 95 5.07 -21.14 8.04
C PHE A 95 4.76 -20.51 6.66
N ILE A 96 4.61 -19.19 6.64
CA ILE A 96 4.28 -18.42 5.45
C ILE A 96 5.60 -17.93 4.83
N CYS A 97 5.93 -18.41 3.62
CA CYS A 97 7.15 -17.99 2.94
C CYS A 97 6.94 -16.64 2.24
N PRO A 98 7.70 -15.57 2.58
CA PRO A 98 7.50 -14.24 1.99
C PRO A 98 8.08 -14.10 0.58
N CYS A 99 8.80 -15.11 0.05
CA CYS A 99 9.55 -14.98 -1.20
C CYS A 99 8.67 -14.66 -2.43
N TYR A 100 9.28 -14.09 -3.47
CA TYR A 100 8.62 -13.77 -4.74
C TYR A 100 7.91 -14.98 -5.34
N PHE A 101 8.57 -16.14 -5.42
CA PHE A 101 8.02 -17.31 -6.10
C PHE A 101 6.77 -17.88 -5.42
N CYS A 102 6.70 -17.79 -4.09
CA CYS A 102 5.51 -18.23 -3.36
C CYS A 102 4.35 -17.26 -3.50
N ASN A 103 4.64 -15.97 -3.71
CA ASN A 103 3.66 -14.90 -3.70
C ASN A 103 3.59 -14.16 -5.05
N GLU A 104 3.98 -14.81 -6.15
CA GLU A 104 4.08 -14.15 -7.45
C GLU A 104 2.72 -13.62 -7.93
N ASP A 105 1.67 -14.44 -7.80
CA ASP A 105 0.31 -14.04 -8.17
C ASP A 105 -0.20 -12.89 -7.29
N LEU A 106 0.14 -12.87 -5.99
CA LEU A 106 -0.19 -11.76 -5.09
C LEU A 106 0.52 -10.47 -5.51
N LEU A 107 1.82 -10.54 -5.80
CA LEU A 107 2.62 -9.39 -6.22
C LEU A 107 2.09 -8.80 -7.54
N LYS A 108 1.73 -9.67 -8.50
CA LYS A 108 1.11 -9.26 -9.77
C LYS A 108 -0.25 -8.63 -9.57
N LEU A 109 -1.08 -9.22 -8.71
CA LEU A 109 -2.40 -8.70 -8.41
C LEU A 109 -2.32 -7.32 -7.76
N GLN A 110 -1.48 -7.16 -6.74
CA GLN A 110 -1.25 -5.86 -6.09
C GLN A 110 -0.72 -4.81 -7.09
N SER A 111 0.22 -5.16 -7.97
CA SER A 111 0.75 -4.27 -9.01
C SER A 111 -0.33 -3.84 -10.02
N LEU A 112 -1.25 -4.74 -10.36
CA LEU A 112 -2.38 -4.42 -11.24
C LEU A 112 -3.39 -3.48 -10.56
N LEU A 113 -3.63 -3.66 -9.26
CA LEU A 113 -4.54 -2.81 -8.48
C LEU A 113 -3.96 -1.42 -8.16
N CYS A 114 -2.63 -1.31 -8.08
CA CYS A 114 -1.95 -0.01 -7.97
C CYS A 114 -1.96 0.76 -9.32
N SER A 115 -2.50 0.18 -10.40
CA SER A 115 -2.55 0.83 -11.71
C SER A 115 -3.56 1.97 -11.72
N PRO A 116 -3.25 3.13 -12.33
CA PRO A 116 -4.22 4.22 -12.49
C PRO A 116 -5.39 3.84 -13.41
N CYS A 117 -5.26 2.75 -14.18
CA CYS A 117 -6.32 2.22 -15.02
C CYS A 117 -7.29 1.30 -14.25
N ALA A 118 -6.96 0.90 -13.03
CA ALA A 118 -7.80 0.03 -12.22
C ALA A 118 -9.14 0.71 -11.91
N LYS A 119 -10.23 0.00 -12.16
CA LYS A 119 -11.60 0.50 -11.97
C LYS A 119 -12.24 -0.18 -10.78
N GLU A 120 -13.24 0.49 -10.21
CA GLU A 120 -14.08 0.02 -9.09
C GLU A 120 -14.52 -1.44 -9.22
N ILE A 121 -14.89 -1.87 -10.44
CA ILE A 121 -15.31 -3.25 -10.75
C ILE A 121 -14.27 -4.30 -10.33
N LEU A 122 -12.97 -4.01 -10.48
CA LEU A 122 -11.91 -4.94 -10.09
C LEU A 122 -11.86 -5.11 -8.57
N PHE A 123 -12.03 -4.01 -7.83
CA PHE A 123 -12.00 -3.99 -6.38
C PHE A 123 -13.21 -4.73 -5.79
N GLN A 124 -14.41 -4.50 -6.34
CA GLN A 124 -15.63 -5.24 -5.98
C GLN A 124 -15.50 -6.75 -6.23
N THR A 125 -14.86 -7.14 -7.35
CA THR A 125 -14.65 -8.57 -7.68
C THR A 125 -13.77 -9.25 -6.62
N ILE A 126 -12.73 -8.57 -6.16
CA ILE A 126 -11.83 -9.09 -5.11
C ILE A 126 -12.56 -9.16 -3.78
N GLU A 127 -13.32 -8.13 -3.42
CA GLU A 127 -14.08 -8.08 -2.17
C GLU A 127 -15.09 -9.23 -2.09
N ILE A 128 -15.85 -9.48 -3.16
CA ILE A 128 -16.77 -10.62 -3.26
C ILE A 128 -16.02 -11.95 -3.09
N ALA A 129 -14.84 -12.09 -3.71
CA ALA A 129 -14.04 -13.30 -3.59
C ALA A 129 -13.53 -13.52 -2.15
N ILE A 130 -13.14 -12.45 -1.45
CA ILE A 130 -12.73 -12.49 -0.04
C ILE A 130 -13.91 -12.91 0.85
N GLN A 131 -15.07 -12.25 0.72
CA GLN A 131 -16.28 -12.57 1.51
C GLN A 131 -16.79 -14.01 1.24
N SER A 132 -16.71 -14.47 -0.01
CA SER A 132 -17.09 -15.83 -0.40
C SER A 132 -16.15 -16.88 0.21
N SER A 133 -14.89 -16.53 0.45
CA SER A 133 -13.91 -17.42 1.07
C SER A 133 -14.11 -17.56 2.58
N GLU A 134 -14.68 -16.55 3.24
CA GLU A 134 -15.01 -16.58 4.67
C GLU A 134 -16.27 -17.42 4.94
N THR A 135 -17.32 -17.22 4.15
CA THR A 135 -18.62 -17.90 4.32
C THR A 135 -18.60 -19.40 4.01
N ALA A 136 -17.67 -19.88 3.18
CA ALA A 136 -17.52 -21.31 2.89
C ALA A 136 -17.02 -22.13 4.10
N ASN A 137 -16.38 -21.48 5.09
CA ASN A 137 -15.72 -22.15 6.21
C ASN A 137 -16.64 -22.40 7.42
N ASP A 138 -17.85 -21.84 7.44
CA ASP A 138 -18.79 -21.95 8.58
C ASP A 138 -19.55 -23.29 8.64
N SER A 139 -19.40 -24.17 7.64
CA SER A 139 -20.17 -25.42 7.55
C SER A 139 -19.48 -26.66 8.14
N THR A 140 -18.26 -26.55 8.69
CA THR A 140 -17.57 -27.66 9.37
C THR A 140 -16.84 -27.22 10.65
N PRO A 141 -17.18 -27.77 11.85
CA PRO A 141 -16.65 -27.30 13.14
C PRO A 141 -15.16 -27.63 13.43
N GLN A 142 -14.36 -28.02 12.44
CA GLN A 142 -12.98 -28.52 12.64
C GLN A 142 -11.92 -27.92 11.71
N SER A 143 -12.28 -27.01 10.79
CA SER A 143 -11.29 -26.22 10.06
C SER A 143 -11.03 -24.93 10.81
N ALA A 144 -9.85 -24.81 11.42
CA ALA A 144 -9.33 -23.51 11.85
C ALA A 144 -9.54 -22.51 10.71
N ILE A 145 -10.07 -21.32 11.00
CA ILE A 145 -10.26 -20.23 10.04
C ILE A 145 -8.96 -20.11 9.24
N ILE A 146 -8.97 -20.52 7.96
CA ILE A 146 -7.82 -20.34 7.09
C ILE A 146 -7.88 -18.88 6.65
N THR A 147 -7.46 -17.98 7.55
CA THR A 147 -7.21 -16.60 7.18
C THR A 147 -6.00 -16.63 6.27
N PHE A 148 -6.21 -16.37 4.99
CA PHE A 148 -5.11 -16.31 4.06
C PHE A 148 -4.32 -15.03 4.34
N PRO A 149 -3.00 -15.10 4.53
CA PRO A 149 -2.19 -13.93 4.89
C PRO A 149 -2.31 -12.78 3.90
N TRP A 150 -2.56 -13.10 2.62
CA TRP A 150 -2.68 -12.14 1.55
C TRP A 150 -3.98 -11.31 1.60
N GLN A 151 -5.03 -11.78 2.29
CA GLN A 151 -6.35 -11.12 2.34
C GLN A 151 -6.25 -9.69 2.86
N VAL A 152 -5.48 -9.48 3.93
CA VAL A 152 -5.33 -8.15 4.57
C VAL A 152 -4.82 -7.11 3.58
N SER A 153 -3.79 -7.46 2.79
CA SER A 153 -3.20 -6.54 1.83
C SER A 153 -4.12 -6.18 0.66
N LEU A 154 -4.98 -7.12 0.23
CA LEU A 154 -5.92 -6.90 -0.85
C LEU A 154 -7.17 -6.16 -0.37
N ASP A 155 -7.72 -6.54 0.78
CA ASP A 155 -8.85 -5.85 1.43
C ASP A 155 -8.52 -4.37 1.63
N LEU A 156 -7.32 -4.09 2.15
CA LEU A 156 -6.90 -2.71 2.39
C LEU A 156 -6.71 -1.91 1.10
N LEU A 157 -6.20 -2.52 0.02
CA LEU A 157 -6.12 -1.88 -1.30
C LEU A 157 -7.51 -1.59 -1.88
N CYS A 158 -8.44 -2.54 -1.75
CA CYS A 158 -9.82 -2.37 -2.21
C CYS A 158 -10.50 -1.23 -1.45
N LYS A 159 -10.46 -1.27 -0.11
CA LYS A 159 -11.03 -0.21 0.74
C LYS A 159 -10.42 1.15 0.41
N ALA A 160 -9.09 1.23 0.33
CA ALA A 160 -8.42 2.51 0.06
C ALA A 160 -8.75 3.10 -1.31
N SER A 161 -9.14 2.27 -2.28
CA SER A 161 -9.59 2.74 -3.60
C SER A 161 -11.04 3.26 -3.62
N ILE A 162 -11.88 2.79 -2.70
CA ILE A 162 -13.30 3.13 -2.60
C ILE A 162 -13.50 4.26 -1.58
N ASP A 163 -13.02 4.04 -0.35
CA ASP A 163 -13.03 5.00 0.76
C ASP A 163 -11.74 4.91 1.58
N VAL A 164 -10.89 5.92 1.43
CA VAL A 164 -9.62 6.05 2.17
C VAL A 164 -9.85 6.14 3.69
N CYS A 165 -10.97 6.72 4.13
CA CYS A 165 -11.29 6.87 5.56
C CYS A 165 -11.60 5.52 6.22
N ASP A 166 -12.34 4.64 5.53
CA ASP A 166 -12.60 3.28 6.01
C ASP A 166 -11.31 2.44 6.06
N ALA A 167 -10.44 2.59 5.04
CA ALA A 167 -9.13 1.96 5.02
C ALA A 167 -8.26 2.41 6.22
N VAL A 168 -8.24 3.71 6.53
CA VAL A 168 -7.56 4.26 7.72
C VAL A 168 -8.07 3.62 9.01
N ASP A 169 -9.38 3.43 9.13
CA ASP A 169 -10.00 2.87 10.33
C ASP A 169 -9.63 1.40 10.53
N SER A 170 -9.57 0.65 9.44
CA SER A 170 -9.06 -0.72 9.44
C SER A 170 -7.59 -0.79 9.83
N ILE A 171 -6.75 0.14 9.34
CA ILE A 171 -5.33 0.21 9.67
C ILE A 171 -5.12 0.53 11.15
N LEU A 172 -5.81 1.54 11.68
CA LEU A 172 -5.68 1.97 13.08
C LEU A 172 -6.00 0.83 14.05
N SER A 173 -6.97 -0.02 13.68
CA SER A 173 -7.41 -1.16 14.48
C SER A 173 -6.44 -2.34 14.41
N ASN A 174 -5.89 -2.64 13.22
CA ASN A 174 -5.19 -3.91 12.97
C ASN A 174 -3.68 -3.77 12.78
N HIS A 175 -3.21 -2.71 12.12
CA HIS A 175 -1.80 -2.53 11.71
C HIS A 175 -1.32 -1.07 11.81
N PRO A 176 -1.39 -0.42 12.98
CA PRO A 176 -1.17 1.03 13.11
C PRO A 176 0.23 1.49 12.65
N GLN A 177 1.23 0.61 12.67
CA GLN A 177 2.59 0.87 12.22
C GLN A 177 2.73 1.20 10.71
N ILE A 178 1.78 0.76 9.87
CA ILE A 178 1.86 1.03 8.41
C ILE A 178 1.24 2.38 8.03
N LEU A 179 0.54 3.02 8.98
CA LEU A 179 -0.27 4.20 8.71
C LEU A 179 0.54 5.37 8.13
N PRO A 180 1.77 5.70 8.60
CA PRO A 180 2.54 6.79 8.01
C PRO A 180 2.89 6.54 6.54
N ASP A 181 3.36 5.34 6.20
CA ASP A 181 3.71 4.95 4.84
C ASP A 181 2.47 4.86 3.92
N PHE A 182 1.34 4.41 4.48
CA PHE A 182 0.04 4.40 3.80
C PHE A 182 -0.40 5.82 3.47
N CYS A 183 -0.40 6.72 4.44
CA CYS A 183 -0.82 8.11 4.24
C CYS A 183 0.08 8.85 3.26
N ALA A 184 1.40 8.64 3.32
CA ALA A 184 2.35 9.25 2.38
C ALA A 184 2.10 8.84 0.91
N SER A 185 1.51 7.66 0.71
CA SER A 185 1.24 7.07 -0.61
C SER A 185 -0.17 7.33 -1.13
N MET A 186 -1.19 7.40 -0.26
CA MET A 186 -2.61 7.44 -0.65
C MET A 186 -3.30 8.79 -0.42
N LEU A 187 -2.85 9.60 0.54
CA LEU A 187 -3.57 10.84 0.93
C LEU A 187 -3.10 12.11 0.21
N ASP A 188 -2.04 12.01 -0.60
CA ASP A 188 -1.43 13.10 -1.39
C ASP A 188 -1.71 14.52 -0.85
N SER A 189 -2.31 15.40 -1.66
CA SER A 189 -2.64 16.79 -1.30
C SER A 189 -4.12 16.97 -0.97
N HIS A 190 -4.79 15.97 -0.37
CA HIS A 190 -6.21 16.04 -0.03
C HIS A 190 -6.42 16.48 1.42
N PRO A 191 -6.56 17.79 1.71
CA PRO A 191 -6.58 18.32 3.08
C PRO A 191 -7.72 17.76 3.94
N GLU A 192 -8.88 17.43 3.35
CA GLU A 192 -10.01 16.89 4.10
C GLU A 192 -9.74 15.50 4.71
N GLN A 193 -8.96 14.65 4.03
CA GLN A 193 -8.59 13.32 4.54
C GLN A 193 -7.59 13.44 5.69
N TRP A 194 -6.65 14.39 5.58
CA TRP A 194 -5.75 14.75 6.68
C TRP A 194 -6.51 15.29 7.89
N LYS A 195 -7.59 16.06 7.67
CA LYS A 195 -8.45 16.57 8.75
C LYS A 195 -9.14 15.45 9.51
N TYR A 196 -9.72 14.48 8.80
CA TYR A 196 -10.36 13.31 9.41
C TYR A 196 -9.38 12.54 10.30
N LEU A 197 -8.17 12.28 9.79
CA LEU A 197 -7.09 11.65 10.54
C LEU A 197 -6.71 12.45 11.78
N MET A 198 -6.50 13.77 11.66
CA MET A 198 -6.14 14.62 12.79
C MET A 198 -7.21 14.60 13.89
N GLN A 199 -8.50 14.59 13.51
CA GLN A 199 -9.61 14.46 14.46
C GLN A 199 -9.62 13.10 15.15
N LYS A 200 -9.39 12.01 14.42
CA LYS A 200 -9.29 10.66 14.99
C LYS A 200 -8.13 10.51 15.97
N PHE A 201 -6.96 11.05 15.64
CA PHE A 201 -5.83 11.03 16.56
C PHE A 201 -6.08 11.89 17.81
N GLN A 202 -6.80 13.01 17.68
CA GLN A 202 -7.20 13.80 18.86
C GLN A 202 -8.12 13.01 19.78
N THR A 203 -9.09 12.26 19.27
CA THR A 203 -9.94 11.40 20.10
C THR A 203 -9.14 10.27 20.73
N LEU A 204 -8.30 9.58 19.96
CA LEU A 204 -7.49 8.45 20.44
C LEU A 204 -6.41 8.86 21.45
N LEU A 205 -5.83 10.06 21.33
CA LEU A 205 -4.83 10.57 22.26
C LEU A 205 -5.43 11.19 23.52
N SER A 206 -6.75 11.45 23.53
CA SER A 206 -7.49 11.94 24.69
C SER A 206 -7.92 10.81 25.64
N GLU A 207 -7.91 9.56 25.17
CA GLU A 207 -8.30 8.36 25.92
C GLU A 207 -7.03 7.61 26.42
N ASP A 208 -6.86 7.57 27.74
CA ASP A 208 -5.95 6.75 28.58
C ASP A 208 -4.47 6.47 28.17
N SER A 209 -3.64 6.48 29.21
CA SER A 209 -2.15 6.46 29.18
C SER A 209 -1.46 5.35 28.37
N THR A 210 -2.13 4.25 28.03
CA THR A 210 -1.55 3.12 27.27
C THR A 210 -1.65 3.30 25.76
N GLU A 211 -2.79 3.78 25.26
CA GLU A 211 -2.98 4.04 23.83
C GLU A 211 -2.22 5.30 23.39
N HIS A 212 -2.07 6.26 24.31
CA HIS A 212 -1.24 7.44 24.09
C HIS A 212 0.19 7.07 23.68
N ASN A 213 0.87 6.19 24.43
CA ASN A 213 2.24 5.79 24.11
C ASN A 213 2.37 4.99 22.80
N ARG A 214 1.31 4.30 22.38
CA ARG A 214 1.28 3.52 21.14
C ARG A 214 1.08 4.40 19.90
N TYR A 215 0.15 5.36 19.98
CA TYR A 215 -0.25 6.19 18.84
C TYR A 215 0.53 7.50 18.73
N TYR A 216 1.15 7.99 19.80
CA TYR A 216 1.94 9.23 19.79
C TYR A 216 3.12 9.24 18.80
N PRO A 217 4.00 8.22 18.71
CA PRO A 217 5.07 8.22 17.71
C PRO A 217 4.51 8.17 16.28
N ILE A 218 3.44 7.41 16.06
CA ILE A 218 2.75 7.32 14.76
C ILE A 218 2.18 8.68 14.36
N PHE A 219 1.61 9.41 15.32
CA PHE A 219 1.12 10.77 15.12
C PHE A 219 2.25 11.74 14.75
N GLN A 220 3.42 11.64 15.40
CA GLN A 220 4.59 12.45 15.05
C GLN A 220 5.09 12.19 13.63
N ASP A 221 5.17 10.91 13.23
CA ASP A 221 5.58 10.51 11.89
C ASP A 221 4.56 11.01 10.85
N MET A 222 3.27 10.93 11.16
CA MET A 222 2.21 11.46 10.31
C MET A 222 2.27 12.99 10.16
N LEU A 223 2.53 13.74 11.24
CA LEU A 223 2.70 15.18 11.16
C LEU A 223 3.89 15.55 10.26
N SER A 224 4.99 14.81 10.36
CA SER A 224 6.15 14.97 9.47
C SER A 224 5.78 14.71 8.01
N GLU A 225 5.01 13.67 7.69
CA GLU A 225 4.56 13.41 6.32
C GLU A 225 3.55 14.45 5.81
N MET A 226 2.64 14.91 6.66
CA MET A 226 1.68 15.97 6.34
C MET A 226 2.40 17.28 5.97
N VAL A 227 3.43 17.66 6.72
CA VAL A 227 4.28 18.84 6.47
C VAL A 227 4.99 18.74 5.12
N LYS A 228 5.43 17.55 4.71
CA LYS A 228 6.07 17.34 3.40
C LYS A 228 5.07 17.55 2.26
N LYS A 229 3.84 17.05 2.40
CA LYS A 229 2.85 17.00 1.31
C LYS A 229 1.94 18.22 1.18
N LEU A 230 1.56 18.88 2.29
CA LEU A 230 0.61 20.00 2.28
C LEU A 230 1.29 21.37 2.24
N LYS A 231 0.55 22.40 1.82
CA LYS A 231 0.99 23.80 1.90
C LYS A 231 0.86 24.33 3.32
N THR A 232 1.62 25.38 3.66
CA THR A 232 1.56 25.98 5.01
C THR A 232 0.15 26.45 5.38
N SER A 233 -0.61 27.01 4.43
CA SER A 233 -2.01 27.43 4.65
C SER A 233 -2.90 26.29 5.10
N ASP A 234 -2.77 25.14 4.45
CA ASP A 234 -3.64 23.99 4.67
C ASP A 234 -3.29 23.33 6.01
N VAL A 235 -2.00 23.23 6.33
CA VAL A 235 -1.54 22.74 7.63
C VAL A 235 -2.05 23.62 8.78
N LEU A 236 -2.02 24.95 8.63
CA LEU A 236 -2.55 25.87 9.65
C LEU A 236 -4.04 25.67 9.91
N HIS A 237 -4.82 25.33 8.89
CA HIS A 237 -6.25 25.04 9.03
C HIS A 237 -6.55 23.64 9.61
N LEU A 238 -5.56 22.74 9.62
CA LEU A 238 -5.67 21.36 10.09
C LEU A 238 -5.17 21.16 11.53
N VAL A 239 -4.34 22.07 12.05
CA VAL A 239 -3.85 22.01 13.43
C VAL A 239 -5.02 22.27 14.40
N PRO A 240 -5.25 21.38 15.39
CA PRO A 240 -6.29 21.60 16.38
C PRO A 240 -6.06 22.86 17.20
N ALA A 241 -7.11 23.65 17.40
CA ALA A 241 -7.09 24.84 18.27
C ALA A 241 -6.69 24.52 19.72
N ASN A 242 -6.83 23.26 20.14
CA ASN A 242 -6.60 22.77 21.50
C ASN A 242 -5.13 22.34 21.71
N GLY A 243 -4.34 22.28 20.64
CA GLY A 243 -2.96 21.82 20.67
C GLY A 243 -2.00 22.92 21.13
N SER A 244 -0.96 22.57 21.88
CA SER A 244 0.07 23.55 22.24
C SER A 244 0.79 24.03 20.98
N LEU A 245 0.70 25.33 20.69
CA LEU A 245 1.42 25.98 19.59
C LEU A 245 2.92 25.67 19.63
N SER A 246 3.52 25.51 20.81
CA SER A 246 4.93 25.14 20.96
C SER A 246 5.27 23.77 20.36
N TYR A 247 4.30 22.85 20.31
CA TYR A 247 4.47 21.51 19.77
C TYR A 247 4.39 21.49 18.24
N PHE A 248 3.50 22.29 17.65
CA PHE A 248 3.32 22.38 16.19
C PHE A 248 4.31 23.34 15.52
N LEU A 249 4.91 24.27 16.28
CA LEU A 249 5.87 25.25 15.77
C LEU A 249 7.03 24.68 14.95
N PRO A 250 7.73 23.59 15.35
CA PRO A 250 8.79 23.02 14.52
C PRO A 250 8.27 22.54 13.15
N TYR A 251 7.09 21.94 13.12
CA TYR A 251 6.44 21.44 11.91
C TYR A 251 5.96 22.59 11.00
N LEU A 252 5.37 23.63 11.57
CA LEU A 252 4.97 24.84 10.84
C LEU A 252 6.17 25.60 10.27
N ASN A 253 7.26 25.69 11.02
CA ASN A 253 8.49 26.30 10.54
C ASN A 253 9.08 25.51 9.35
N GLN A 254 9.04 24.18 9.40
CA GLN A 254 9.43 23.34 8.26
C GLN A 254 8.54 23.58 7.03
N CYS A 255 7.23 23.72 7.19
CA CYS A 255 6.33 24.12 6.10
C CYS A 255 6.72 25.48 5.50
N CYS A 256 6.95 26.49 6.34
CA CYS A 256 7.35 27.83 5.89
C CYS A 256 8.66 27.81 5.11
N ILE A 257 9.68 27.11 5.60
CA ILE A 257 10.98 26.97 4.91
C ILE A 257 10.79 26.29 3.56
N LYS A 258 9.99 25.22 3.51
CA LYS A 258 9.67 24.51 2.26
C LYS A 258 9.01 25.44 1.24
N ASP A 259 7.99 26.19 1.65
CA ASP A 259 7.27 27.10 0.75
C ASP A 259 8.18 28.23 0.24
N GLN A 260 9.09 28.72 1.08
CA GLN A 260 10.12 29.68 0.66
C GLN A 260 11.09 29.09 -0.36
N LEU A 261 11.54 27.85 -0.17
CA LEU A 261 12.43 27.16 -1.11
C LEU A 261 11.78 26.94 -2.48
N VAL A 262 10.50 26.52 -2.50
CA VAL A 262 9.74 26.36 -3.75
C VAL A 262 9.57 27.70 -4.47
N SER A 263 9.31 28.78 -3.72
CA SER A 263 9.23 30.12 -4.30
C SER A 263 10.58 30.57 -4.88
N LEU A 264 11.68 30.29 -4.19
CA LEU A 264 13.04 30.62 -4.65
C LEU A 264 13.41 29.85 -5.91
N GLU A 265 13.12 28.55 -5.95
CA GLU A 265 13.34 27.71 -7.13
C GLU A 265 12.61 28.27 -8.35
N LYS A 266 11.33 28.64 -8.19
CA LYS A 266 10.54 29.24 -9.27
C LYS A 266 11.18 30.54 -9.80
N ILE A 267 11.62 31.42 -8.89
CA ILE A 267 12.30 32.68 -9.27
C ILE A 267 13.61 32.39 -10.03
N ILE A 268 14.39 31.40 -9.59
CA ILE A 268 15.64 31.01 -10.25
C ILE A 268 15.36 30.48 -11.66
N VAL A 269 14.36 29.61 -11.82
CA VAL A 269 13.96 29.04 -13.11
C VAL A 269 13.44 30.13 -14.06
N GLU A 270 12.56 31.02 -13.60
CA GLU A 270 12.04 32.14 -14.40
C GLU A 270 13.16 33.07 -14.87
N ARG A 271 14.11 33.40 -13.99
CA ARG A 271 15.28 34.21 -14.36
C ARG A 271 16.21 33.48 -15.32
N GLY A 272 16.41 32.17 -15.16
CA GLY A 272 17.22 31.36 -16.07
C GLY A 272 16.62 31.29 -17.48
N GLN A 273 15.31 31.07 -17.59
CA GLN A 273 14.60 31.08 -18.88
C GLN A 273 14.65 32.45 -19.56
N SER A 274 14.59 33.52 -18.77
CA SER A 274 14.72 34.89 -19.28
C SER A 274 16.11 35.17 -19.85
N LEU A 275 17.16 34.51 -19.35
CA LEU A 275 18.52 34.66 -19.87
C LEU A 275 18.74 33.89 -21.19
N THR A 276 18.10 32.73 -21.37
CA THR A 276 18.20 31.92 -22.60
C THR A 276 17.42 32.47 -23.80
N LEU A 277 16.56 33.47 -23.61
CA LEU A 277 15.80 34.12 -24.69
C LEU A 277 16.55 35.31 -25.33
N TYR A 278 17.75 35.66 -24.82
CA TYR A 278 18.58 36.75 -25.32
C TYR A 278 19.87 36.29 -26.03
N ASP A 279 20.02 34.97 -26.26
CA ASP A 279 21.02 34.37 -27.15
C ASP A 279 20.33 33.82 -28.43
#